data_AF-A0A2S8R9K8-F1
#
_entry.id   AF-A0A2S8R9K8-F1
#
_cell.length_a   1.000
_cell.length_b   1.000
_cell.length_c   1.000
_cell.angle_alpha   90.00
_cell.angle_beta   90.00
_cell.angle_gamma   90.00
#
_symmetry.space_group_name_H-M   'P 1'
#
loop_
_entity.id
_entity.type
_entity.pdbx_description
1 polymer ?
#
loop_
_entity_poly.entity_id
_entity_poly.type
_entity_poly.pdbx_seq_one_letter_code
_entity_poly.pdbx_strand_id
1 'polypeptide(L)'
;MEYEDIKIYDTDLNFDLTDEDALADKIKGEFVIERELDSKIYEKLIKAEDLKVVCSTTLKNPVTDEYKIIYDIFYEKPSIELKNGKIYFKGKPKLNFYKRDEINFEYIIGDTLDIQIPFVDPDYYGMNLYAIWSRKSGGNKSVGLGGAWGYFNKADPFATPDVPTIDEIKHLADIPNIENYSHILDIPNIDKILGRPIQELGAIAPSQIKDSSGHLVDGFKLVCGGKVYVSDECSVGSGTFKKGGAVGFRFDYPIVLTFYSPGNDLSANFEEIPSGAVKDSEVLVSVVVNSTFEEEIKTNYEWEITDKKGNKINAEFLGNASEKQGEVKIPAGGEALFYAIFKMPESDVRIQFKINENGQEPLEKYLNNNILDSESFAIHLVKKYETERTFDLPYNALSRKIRFPLAEDEDITAHLTKPRGNGKKEALLQEV
;
A
#
# COMPACT_ATOMS: atom_id res chain seq x y z
N MET A 1 -12.01 -23.19 25.16
CA MET A 1 -10.81 -23.41 24.30
C MET A 1 -9.76 -22.39 24.71
N GLU A 2 -8.46 -22.70 24.65
CA GLU A 2 -7.39 -21.75 25.02
C GLU A 2 -6.42 -21.67 23.83
N TYR A 3 -6.42 -20.52 23.15
CA TYR A 3 -5.47 -20.17 22.10
C TYR A 3 -5.01 -18.74 22.40
N GLU A 4 -3.71 -18.54 22.61
CA GLU A 4 -3.13 -17.25 23.02
C GLU A 4 -3.90 -16.60 24.20
N ASP A 5 -4.21 -17.40 25.24
CA ASP A 5 -4.98 -17.00 26.43
C ASP A 5 -6.46 -16.60 26.18
N ILE A 6 -6.97 -16.71 24.95
CA ILE A 6 -8.37 -16.42 24.65
C ILE A 6 -9.23 -17.63 25.02
N LYS A 7 -10.04 -17.47 26.08
CA LYS A 7 -11.14 -18.36 26.47
C LYS A 7 -12.47 -17.67 26.21
N ILE A 8 -13.30 -18.26 25.35
CA ILE A 8 -14.67 -17.83 25.08
C ILE A 8 -15.60 -18.81 25.78
N TYR A 9 -16.44 -18.31 26.69
CA TYR A 9 -17.44 -19.08 27.41
C TYR A 9 -18.83 -18.89 26.78
N ASP A 10 -19.75 -19.83 26.97
CA ASP A 10 -21.12 -19.69 26.44
C ASP A 10 -21.82 -18.43 26.98
N THR A 11 -21.53 -18.05 28.23
CA THR A 11 -22.01 -16.80 28.83
C THR A 11 -21.48 -15.55 28.14
N ASP A 12 -20.30 -15.63 27.51
CA ASP A 12 -19.75 -14.50 26.74
C ASP A 12 -20.52 -14.22 25.46
N LEU A 13 -21.27 -15.21 24.99
CA LEU A 13 -22.08 -15.19 23.79
C LEU A 13 -23.58 -15.13 24.14
N ASN A 14 -23.94 -14.86 25.39
CA ASN A 14 -25.33 -14.93 25.89
C ASN A 14 -26.03 -16.27 25.61
N PHE A 15 -25.26 -17.36 25.54
CA PHE A 15 -25.72 -18.69 25.13
C PHE A 15 -26.27 -18.75 23.69
N ASP A 16 -25.96 -17.73 22.88
CA ASP A 16 -26.30 -17.64 21.47
C ASP A 16 -25.03 -17.77 20.61
N LEU A 17 -24.76 -19.01 20.19
CA LEU A 17 -23.64 -19.31 19.28
C LEU A 17 -23.93 -18.95 17.82
N THR A 18 -25.12 -18.40 17.53
CA THR A 18 -25.46 -17.82 16.22
C THR A 18 -25.07 -16.35 16.13
N ASP A 19 -24.71 -15.72 17.25
CA ASP A 19 -24.21 -14.34 17.30
C ASP A 19 -22.72 -14.29 16.90
N GLU A 20 -22.50 -14.22 15.59
CA GLU A 20 -21.16 -14.13 14.99
C GLU A 20 -20.41 -12.88 15.42
N ASP A 21 -21.13 -11.78 15.65
CA ASP A 21 -20.55 -10.51 16.07
C ASP A 21 -20.03 -10.65 17.51
N ALA A 22 -20.79 -11.29 18.41
CA ALA A 22 -20.33 -11.63 19.75
C ALA A 22 -19.11 -12.56 19.74
N LEU A 23 -19.07 -13.56 18.86
CA LEU A 23 -17.93 -14.45 18.72
C LEU A 23 -16.69 -13.73 18.17
N ALA A 24 -16.87 -12.91 17.13
CA ALA A 24 -15.82 -12.09 16.53
C ALA A 24 -15.26 -11.05 17.51
N ASP A 25 -16.12 -10.47 18.36
CA ASP A 25 -15.71 -9.52 19.40
C ASP A 25 -14.99 -10.16 20.59
N LYS A 26 -15.16 -11.47 20.78
CA LYS A 26 -14.44 -12.24 21.80
C LYS A 26 -13.10 -12.79 21.30
N ILE A 27 -12.92 -12.97 19.99
CA ILE A 27 -11.63 -13.32 19.35
C ILE A 27 -10.73 -12.07 19.25
N LYS A 28 -10.62 -11.32 20.34
CA LYS A 28 -10.31 -9.89 20.47
C LYS A 28 -8.92 -9.40 20.02
N GLY A 29 -8.20 -10.12 19.18
CA GLY A 29 -6.93 -9.68 18.63
C GLY A 29 -7.10 -8.91 17.34
N GLU A 30 -6.75 -7.62 17.33
CA GLU A 30 -6.15 -7.08 16.11
C GLU A 30 -4.87 -7.90 15.88
N PHE A 31 -4.81 -8.64 14.78
CA PHE A 31 -3.68 -9.54 14.54
C PHE A 31 -2.49 -8.70 14.10
N VAL A 32 -1.46 -8.66 14.94
CA VAL A 32 -0.22 -7.98 14.62
C VAL A 32 0.76 -9.00 14.05
N ILE A 33 1.08 -8.83 12.77
CA ILE A 33 2.13 -9.59 12.10
C ILE A 33 3.35 -8.69 11.99
N GLU A 34 4.45 -9.14 12.57
CA GLU A 34 5.76 -8.51 12.43
C GLU A 34 6.60 -9.30 11.45
N ARG A 35 7.22 -8.61 10.48
CA ARG A 35 8.23 -9.21 9.61
C ARG A 35 9.45 -8.30 9.51
N GLU A 36 10.61 -8.93 9.62
CA GLU A 36 11.88 -8.24 9.36
C GLU A 36 12.00 -7.97 7.87
N LEU A 37 12.51 -6.78 7.54
CA LEU A 37 12.83 -6.39 6.18
C LEU A 37 14.35 -6.42 5.99
N ASP A 38 14.78 -6.74 4.76
CA ASP A 38 16.16 -6.53 4.36
C ASP A 38 16.55 -5.06 4.59
N SER A 39 17.75 -4.82 5.15
CA SER A 39 18.17 -3.48 5.56
C SER A 39 18.21 -2.50 4.39
N LYS A 40 18.63 -2.94 3.18
CA LYS A 40 18.66 -2.07 1.99
C LYS A 40 17.25 -1.73 1.51
N ILE A 41 16.32 -2.68 1.61
CA ILE A 41 14.90 -2.43 1.27
C ILE A 41 14.29 -1.45 2.27
N TYR A 42 14.51 -1.67 3.57
CA TYR A 42 13.98 -0.80 4.61
C TYR A 42 14.49 0.64 4.45
N GLU A 43 15.80 0.83 4.25
CA GLU A 43 16.40 2.15 4.02
C GLU A 43 15.79 2.88 2.82
N LYS A 44 15.54 2.16 1.72
CA LYS A 44 14.87 2.76 0.54
C LYS A 44 13.44 3.18 0.82
N LEU A 45 12.68 2.35 1.55
CA LEU A 45 11.28 2.64 1.84
C LEU A 45 11.11 3.85 2.77
N ILE A 46 11.97 4.01 3.79
CA ILE A 46 11.86 5.13 4.73
C ILE A 46 12.36 6.47 4.17
N LYS A 47 13.20 6.46 3.12
CA LYS A 47 13.67 7.67 2.44
C LYS A 47 12.65 8.22 1.43
N ALA A 48 11.67 7.42 1.00
CA ALA A 48 10.66 7.85 0.05
C ALA A 48 9.67 8.81 0.73
N GLU A 49 9.72 10.10 0.36
CA GLU A 49 8.86 11.14 0.95
C GLU A 49 7.36 10.87 0.73
N ASP A 50 6.99 10.27 -0.41
CA ASP A 50 5.62 9.96 -0.81
C ASP A 50 5.38 8.45 -1.01
N LEU A 51 5.84 7.62 -0.08
CA LEU A 51 5.63 6.18 -0.14
C LEU A 51 4.13 5.84 -0.05
N LYS A 52 3.56 5.26 -1.11
CA LYS A 52 2.21 4.69 -1.11
C LYS A 52 2.29 3.19 -0.92
N VAL A 53 1.58 2.68 0.09
CA VAL A 53 1.47 1.24 0.33
C VAL A 53 0.07 0.78 -0.03
N VAL A 54 -0.02 -0.19 -0.94
CA VAL A 54 -1.27 -0.83 -1.33
C VAL A 54 -1.30 -2.23 -0.72
N CYS A 55 -2.35 -2.50 0.04
CA CYS A 55 -2.67 -3.81 0.58
C CYS A 55 -3.71 -4.46 -0.34
N SER A 56 -3.39 -5.63 -0.89
CA SER A 56 -4.27 -6.42 -1.74
C SER A 56 -4.23 -7.90 -1.35
N THR A 57 -4.98 -8.73 -2.08
CA THR A 57 -5.01 -10.17 -1.88
C THR A 57 -4.88 -10.90 -3.20
N THR A 58 -4.31 -12.11 -3.19
CA THR A 58 -4.34 -13.03 -4.33
C THR A 58 -5.59 -13.91 -4.37
N LEU A 59 -6.48 -13.81 -3.39
CA LEU A 59 -7.67 -14.63 -3.36
C LEU A 59 -8.75 -14.16 -4.31
N LYS A 60 -9.33 -15.14 -5.00
CA LYS A 60 -10.32 -14.93 -6.04
C LYS A 60 -11.70 -15.37 -5.57
N ASN A 61 -12.73 -14.83 -6.20
CA ASN A 61 -14.08 -15.34 -6.09
C ASN A 61 -14.18 -16.64 -6.91
N PRO A 62 -14.73 -17.74 -6.35
CA PRO A 62 -14.76 -19.04 -7.05
C PRO A 62 -15.72 -19.04 -8.23
N VAL A 63 -16.71 -18.13 -8.21
CA VAL A 63 -17.77 -18.05 -9.22
C VAL A 63 -17.37 -17.10 -10.35
N THR A 64 -16.72 -15.97 -10.02
CA THR A 64 -16.38 -14.93 -11.02
C THR A 64 -14.91 -14.92 -11.45
N ASP A 65 -14.02 -15.62 -10.74
CA ASP A 65 -12.55 -15.60 -10.91
C ASP A 65 -11.88 -14.22 -10.67
N GLU A 66 -12.64 -13.22 -10.24
CA GLU A 66 -12.12 -11.88 -9.89
C GLU A 66 -11.47 -11.87 -8.50
N TYR A 67 -10.45 -11.02 -8.30
CA TYR A 67 -9.83 -10.84 -6.99
C TYR A 67 -10.80 -10.23 -5.98
N LYS A 68 -10.84 -10.81 -4.78
CA LYS A 68 -11.57 -10.25 -3.64
C LYS A 68 -10.96 -8.93 -3.21
N ILE A 69 -11.78 -8.05 -2.64
CA ILE A 69 -11.29 -6.81 -2.05
C ILE A 69 -10.92 -7.02 -0.58
N ILE A 70 -10.07 -6.17 -0.03
CA ILE A 70 -9.62 -6.28 1.37
C ILE A 70 -10.77 -6.27 2.38
N TYR A 71 -11.86 -5.55 2.09
CA TYR A 71 -13.05 -5.52 2.94
C TYR A 71 -13.86 -6.83 2.92
N ASP A 72 -13.59 -7.75 2.00
CA ASP A 72 -14.17 -9.10 2.03
C ASP A 72 -13.47 -9.97 3.08
N ILE A 73 -12.26 -9.57 3.51
CA ILE A 73 -11.35 -10.38 4.34
C ILE A 73 -11.23 -9.80 5.75
N PHE A 74 -11.30 -8.47 5.88
CA PHE A 74 -11.18 -7.76 7.15
C PHE A 74 -12.43 -6.93 7.44
N TYR A 75 -12.80 -6.83 8.72
CA TYR A 75 -13.88 -5.95 9.18
C TYR A 75 -13.53 -4.48 8.92
N GLU A 76 -12.24 -4.14 9.02
CA GLU A 76 -11.72 -2.79 8.84
C GLU A 76 -10.52 -2.80 7.90
N LYS A 77 -10.16 -1.62 7.38
CA LYS A 77 -8.95 -1.47 6.57
C LYS A 77 -7.72 -1.77 7.44
N PRO A 78 -6.85 -2.73 7.06
CA PRO A 78 -5.64 -3.02 7.81
C PRO A 78 -4.69 -1.83 7.88
N SER A 79 -3.98 -1.69 9.00
CA SER A 79 -2.92 -0.72 9.19
C SER A 79 -1.55 -1.32 8.89
N ILE A 80 -0.69 -0.53 8.24
CA ILE A 80 0.66 -0.93 7.87
C ILE A 80 1.62 0.15 8.34
N GLU A 81 2.58 -0.22 9.17
CA GLU A 81 3.62 0.67 9.69
C GLU A 81 5.01 0.11 9.37
N LEU A 82 5.94 0.98 8.97
CA LEU A 82 7.36 0.66 8.84
C LEU A 82 8.10 1.34 9.99
N LYS A 83 8.75 0.56 10.85
CA LYS A 83 9.59 1.09 11.94
C LYS A 83 10.62 0.08 12.39
N ASN A 84 11.77 0.54 12.87
CA ASN A 84 12.83 -0.29 13.45
C ASN A 84 13.27 -1.47 12.56
N GLY A 85 13.37 -1.28 11.24
CA GLY A 85 13.77 -2.34 10.31
C GLY A 85 12.69 -3.40 10.05
N LYS A 86 11.46 -3.18 10.52
CA LYS A 86 10.36 -4.13 10.44
C LYS A 86 9.14 -3.50 9.77
N ILE A 87 8.34 -4.38 9.18
CA ILE A 87 6.97 -4.09 8.80
C ILE A 87 6.01 -4.66 9.84
N TYR A 88 5.08 -3.81 10.26
CA TYR A 88 4.00 -4.15 11.16
C TYR A 88 2.70 -4.08 10.37
N PHE A 89 2.05 -5.22 10.20
CA PHE A 89 0.71 -5.31 9.68
C PHE A 89 -0.25 -5.54 10.82
N LYS A 90 -1.33 -4.76 10.90
CA LYS A 90 -2.42 -5.01 11.86
C LYS A 90 -3.76 -5.04 11.16
N GLY A 91 -4.59 -6.01 11.50
CA GLY A 91 -5.95 -6.09 10.97
C GLY A 91 -6.86 -7.00 11.78
N LYS A 92 -8.17 -6.71 11.75
CA LYS A 92 -9.22 -7.54 12.35
C LYS A 92 -9.88 -8.38 11.25
N PRO A 93 -9.52 -9.66 11.10
CA PRO A 93 -10.07 -10.48 10.03
C PRO A 93 -11.52 -10.88 10.29
N LYS A 94 -12.24 -11.19 9.21
CA LYS A 94 -13.62 -11.68 9.26
C LYS A 94 -13.66 -13.18 9.49
N LEU A 95 -14.54 -13.60 10.39
CA LEU A 95 -14.94 -15.00 10.52
C LEU A 95 -16.10 -15.19 9.56
N ASN A 96 -15.93 -16.08 8.58
CA ASN A 96 -16.99 -16.35 7.62
C ASN A 96 -17.59 -17.72 7.99
N PHE A 97 -18.79 -17.74 8.57
CA PHE A 97 -19.48 -18.98 8.92
C PHE A 97 -20.52 -19.36 7.87
N TYR A 98 -20.86 -20.65 7.82
CA TYR A 98 -21.97 -21.13 7.01
C TYR A 98 -23.31 -20.89 7.75
N LYS A 99 -24.11 -19.93 7.26
CA LYS A 99 -25.28 -19.36 7.95
C LYS A 99 -26.62 -20.06 7.72
N ARG A 100 -26.67 -21.25 7.11
CA ARG A 100 -27.97 -21.86 6.80
C ARG A 100 -28.64 -22.36 8.08
N ASP A 101 -29.80 -21.79 8.39
CA ASP A 101 -30.60 -22.07 9.61
C ASP A 101 -30.90 -23.56 9.85
N GLU A 102 -30.84 -24.38 8.80
CA GLU A 102 -31.14 -25.82 8.84
C GLU A 102 -29.89 -26.70 9.07
N ILE A 103 -28.68 -26.15 8.99
CA ILE A 103 -27.44 -26.94 9.11
C ILE A 103 -26.86 -26.77 10.51
N ASN A 104 -27.34 -27.60 11.44
CA ASN A 104 -26.77 -27.76 12.77
C ASN A 104 -26.29 -29.21 12.97
N PHE A 105 -25.45 -29.42 13.99
CA PHE A 105 -24.86 -30.74 14.24
C PHE A 105 -25.92 -31.81 14.53
N GLU A 106 -27.02 -31.45 15.20
CA GLU A 106 -28.14 -32.37 15.48
C GLU A 106 -28.80 -32.85 14.19
N TYR A 107 -29.01 -31.98 13.21
CA TYR A 107 -29.58 -32.36 11.92
C TYR A 107 -28.65 -33.28 11.12
N ILE A 108 -27.34 -33.10 11.25
CA ILE A 108 -26.35 -33.91 10.53
C ILE A 108 -26.16 -35.29 11.19
N ILE A 109 -26.05 -35.34 12.52
CA ILE A 109 -25.66 -36.55 13.27
C ILE A 109 -26.84 -37.26 13.93
N GLY A 110 -27.96 -36.57 14.10
CA GLY A 110 -29.15 -37.06 14.81
C GLY A 110 -28.99 -37.10 16.34
N ASP A 111 -27.94 -36.46 16.88
CA ASP A 111 -27.69 -36.37 18.33
C ASP A 111 -27.81 -34.91 18.78
N THR A 112 -28.55 -34.66 19.87
CA THR A 112 -28.79 -33.32 20.38
C THR A 112 -27.53 -32.83 21.11
N LEU A 113 -26.91 -31.77 20.58
CA LEU A 113 -25.91 -31.00 21.32
C LEU A 113 -26.62 -29.91 22.12
N ASP A 114 -26.05 -29.55 23.27
CA ASP A 114 -26.51 -28.38 24.06
C ASP A 114 -26.23 -27.04 23.35
N ILE A 115 -25.59 -27.09 22.17
CA ILE A 115 -25.17 -25.92 21.41
C ILE A 115 -25.19 -26.17 19.89
N GLN A 116 -25.53 -25.14 19.11
CA GLN A 116 -25.36 -25.16 17.65
C GLN A 116 -23.91 -24.84 17.28
N ILE A 117 -23.32 -25.67 16.40
CA ILE A 117 -21.94 -25.47 15.92
C ILE A 117 -22.01 -24.98 14.47
N PRO A 118 -21.63 -23.72 14.18
CA PRO A 118 -21.50 -23.28 12.81
C PRO A 118 -20.30 -23.97 12.15
N PHE A 119 -20.51 -24.54 10.96
CA PHE A 119 -19.43 -25.10 10.15
C PHE A 119 -18.79 -23.98 9.30
N VAL A 120 -17.46 -23.95 9.21
CA VAL A 120 -16.73 -22.95 8.43
C VAL A 120 -16.22 -23.58 7.16
N ASP A 121 -16.87 -23.19 6.05
CA ASP A 121 -16.25 -23.06 4.73
C ASP A 121 -17.14 -22.16 3.85
N PRO A 122 -16.75 -20.89 3.63
CA PRO A 122 -17.38 -19.99 2.67
C PRO A 122 -16.40 -19.62 1.54
N ASP A 123 -15.83 -20.68 0.98
CA ASP A 123 -14.96 -20.81 -0.18
C ASP A 123 -13.55 -20.20 -0.13
N TYR A 124 -13.15 -19.27 0.76
CA TYR A 124 -11.76 -18.73 0.69
C TYR A 124 -11.04 -18.21 1.95
N TYR A 125 -11.66 -18.00 3.13
CA TYR A 125 -10.93 -17.41 4.27
C TYR A 125 -11.32 -17.96 5.64
N GLY A 126 -11.26 -19.29 5.77
CA GLY A 126 -11.47 -19.99 7.03
C GLY A 126 -11.71 -21.47 6.74
N MET A 127 -11.06 -22.34 7.51
CA MET A 127 -11.18 -23.78 7.36
C MET A 127 -11.27 -24.42 8.74
N ASN A 128 -12.14 -25.40 8.86
CA ASN A 128 -12.31 -26.19 10.07
C ASN A 128 -11.20 -27.24 10.19
N LEU A 129 -10.50 -27.23 11.31
CA LEU A 129 -9.54 -28.27 11.70
C LEU A 129 -10.03 -28.94 12.98
N TYR A 130 -10.20 -30.26 12.92
CA TYR A 130 -10.59 -31.05 14.07
C TYR A 130 -9.37 -31.51 14.87
N ALA A 131 -9.39 -31.26 16.18
CA ALA A 131 -8.42 -31.87 17.08
C ALA A 131 -8.78 -33.34 17.28
N ILE A 132 -7.84 -34.25 16.98
CA ILE A 132 -8.06 -35.69 17.02
C ILE A 132 -7.42 -36.29 18.27
N TRP A 133 -8.14 -37.20 18.90
CA TRP A 133 -7.74 -37.90 20.11
C TRP A 133 -7.84 -39.41 19.92
N SER A 134 -6.94 -40.13 20.59
CA SER A 134 -6.98 -41.58 20.68
C SER A 134 -8.00 -42.02 21.73
N ARG A 135 -8.84 -42.98 21.34
CA ARG A 135 -9.78 -43.73 22.18
C ARG A 135 -9.13 -44.96 22.82
N LYS A 136 -7.95 -45.38 22.33
CA LYS A 136 -7.23 -46.58 22.76
C LYS A 136 -6.54 -46.47 24.13
N SER A 137 -6.44 -45.27 24.69
CA SER A 137 -5.80 -45.08 25.99
C SER A 137 -6.71 -45.57 27.12
N GLY A 138 -6.50 -46.82 27.54
CA GLY A 138 -7.09 -47.35 28.77
C GLY A 138 -6.71 -46.49 29.97
N GLY A 139 -7.73 -45.98 30.67
CA GLY A 139 -7.62 -45.24 31.92
C GLY A 139 -7.53 -43.71 31.74
N ASN A 140 -8.66 -43.01 31.86
CA ASN A 140 -8.86 -41.57 32.14
C ASN A 140 -7.97 -40.50 31.46
N LYS A 141 -7.13 -40.85 30.48
CA LYS A 141 -6.25 -39.92 29.77
C LYS A 141 -6.33 -40.16 28.27
N SER A 142 -7.22 -39.42 27.61
CA SER A 142 -7.18 -39.29 26.14
C SER A 142 -5.83 -38.70 25.72
N VAL A 143 -5.25 -39.23 24.65
CA VAL A 143 -3.98 -38.74 24.10
C VAL A 143 -4.27 -37.99 22.81
N GLY A 144 -3.83 -36.73 22.72
CA GLY A 144 -3.95 -35.93 21.51
C GLY A 144 -3.08 -36.50 20.39
N LEU A 145 -3.69 -36.75 19.24
CA LEU A 145 -3.02 -37.29 18.04
C LEU A 145 -2.62 -36.19 17.04
N GLY A 146 -3.16 -34.98 17.19
CA GLY A 146 -2.91 -33.83 16.33
C GLY A 146 -4.19 -33.29 15.71
N GLY A 147 -4.07 -32.43 14.69
CA GLY A 147 -5.21 -31.92 13.93
C GLY A 147 -5.45 -32.73 12.64
N ALA A 148 -6.71 -32.90 12.25
CA ALA A 148 -7.15 -33.38 10.94
C ALA A 148 -8.08 -32.36 10.29
N TRP A 149 -8.06 -32.29 8.96
CA TRP A 149 -8.93 -31.40 8.20
C TRP A 149 -10.40 -31.77 8.38
N GLY A 150 -11.24 -30.77 8.61
CA GLY A 150 -12.69 -30.92 8.46
C GLY A 150 -13.08 -30.69 7.00
N TYR A 151 -13.96 -31.53 6.47
CA TYR A 151 -14.57 -31.35 5.16
C TYR A 151 -16.03 -30.97 5.32
N PHE A 152 -16.49 -29.95 4.60
CA PHE A 152 -17.90 -29.58 4.58
C PHE A 152 -18.33 -29.28 3.15
N ASN A 153 -19.25 -30.09 2.61
CA ASN A 153 -19.84 -29.83 1.31
C ASN A 153 -21.13 -29.02 1.47
N LYS A 154 -21.12 -27.79 0.97
CA LYS A 154 -22.25 -26.86 1.05
C LYS A 154 -23.51 -27.32 0.31
N ALA A 155 -23.34 -28.08 -0.77
CA ALA A 155 -24.45 -28.56 -1.59
C ALA A 155 -25.06 -29.85 -1.01
N ASP A 156 -24.24 -30.61 -0.30
CA ASP A 156 -24.64 -31.83 0.40
C ASP A 156 -23.85 -31.97 1.71
N PRO A 157 -24.37 -31.47 2.84
CA PRO A 157 -23.66 -31.52 4.13
C PRO A 157 -23.46 -32.94 4.66
N PHE A 158 -24.12 -33.93 4.07
CA PHE A 158 -24.00 -35.34 4.42
C PHE A 158 -22.95 -36.06 3.58
N ALA A 159 -22.45 -35.43 2.52
CA ALA A 159 -21.44 -36.01 1.64
C ALA A 159 -20.22 -36.45 2.44
N THR A 160 -19.95 -37.76 2.41
CA THR A 160 -18.67 -38.27 2.84
C THR A 160 -17.60 -37.85 1.83
N PRO A 161 -16.40 -37.42 2.26
CA PRO A 161 -15.32 -37.18 1.33
C PRO A 161 -14.99 -38.52 0.67
N ASP A 162 -15.04 -38.60 -0.66
CA ASP A 162 -14.82 -39.84 -1.39
C ASP A 162 -13.45 -40.44 -1.02
N VAL A 163 -13.46 -41.67 -0.49
CA VAL A 163 -12.25 -42.43 -0.14
C VAL A 163 -11.84 -43.23 -1.38
N PRO A 164 -10.66 -42.99 -1.98
CA PRO A 164 -10.21 -43.82 -3.09
C PRO A 164 -10.01 -45.27 -2.62
N THR A 165 -10.48 -46.20 -3.42
CA THR A 165 -10.12 -47.62 -3.30
C THR A 165 -8.64 -47.80 -3.60
N ILE A 166 -8.02 -48.85 -3.05
CA ILE A 166 -6.59 -49.18 -3.25
C ILE A 166 -6.21 -49.30 -4.74
N ASP A 167 -7.17 -49.61 -5.61
CA ASP A 167 -6.94 -49.74 -7.04
C ASP A 167 -7.07 -48.41 -7.82
N GLU A 168 -7.84 -47.43 -7.31
CA GLU A 168 -7.87 -46.06 -7.84
C GLU A 168 -6.57 -45.30 -7.55
N ILE A 169 -5.90 -45.62 -6.44
CA ILE A 169 -4.60 -45.07 -6.04
C ILE A 169 -3.48 -45.46 -7.03
N LYS A 170 -3.60 -46.58 -7.75
CA LYS A 170 -2.55 -47.08 -8.66
C LYS A 170 -2.55 -46.40 -10.04
N HIS A 171 -3.64 -45.73 -10.43
CA HIS A 171 -3.78 -45.12 -11.76
C HIS A 171 -3.49 -43.61 -11.79
N LEU A 172 -3.27 -42.97 -10.65
CA LEU A 172 -3.09 -41.51 -10.53
C LEU A 172 -1.61 -41.06 -10.52
N ALA A 173 -0.65 -41.99 -10.53
CA ALA A 173 0.78 -41.70 -10.49
C ALA A 173 1.38 -41.66 -11.91
N ASP A 174 1.16 -40.56 -12.62
CA ASP A 174 1.93 -40.25 -13.83
C ASP A 174 2.30 -38.76 -13.85
N ILE A 175 3.36 -38.37 -13.13
CA ILE A 175 4.03 -37.06 -13.29
C ILE A 175 5.56 -37.19 -13.21
N PRO A 176 6.32 -36.49 -14.08
CA PRO A 176 7.78 -36.58 -14.17
C PRO A 176 8.51 -35.81 -13.05
N ASN A 177 9.51 -36.52 -12.50
CA ASN A 177 10.76 -36.09 -11.87
C ASN A 177 10.72 -35.08 -10.69
N ILE A 178 10.84 -35.64 -9.48
CA ILE A 178 10.68 -35.01 -8.16
C ILE A 178 12.02 -34.75 -7.41
N GLU A 179 13.17 -35.03 -8.03
CA GLU A 179 14.43 -35.21 -7.30
C GLU A 179 15.16 -33.92 -6.85
N ASN A 180 14.81 -32.72 -7.33
CA ASN A 180 15.66 -31.52 -7.14
C ASN A 180 15.39 -30.62 -5.92
N TYR A 181 14.41 -30.91 -5.05
CA TYR A 181 14.03 -29.95 -3.98
C TYR A 181 13.69 -30.58 -2.62
N SER A 182 14.31 -31.71 -2.27
CA SER A 182 13.93 -32.52 -1.10
C SER A 182 14.60 -32.15 0.24
N HIS A 183 15.35 -31.05 0.35
CA HIS A 183 16.29 -30.90 1.49
C HIS A 183 16.15 -29.62 2.35
N ILE A 184 15.24 -28.68 2.05
CA ILE A 184 15.24 -27.38 2.73
C ILE A 184 13.79 -26.97 3.05
N LEU A 185 13.38 -27.18 4.31
CA LEU A 185 12.17 -26.70 5.03
C LEU A 185 11.05 -27.73 5.27
N ASP A 186 11.02 -28.22 6.52
CA ASP A 186 10.25 -29.34 7.09
C ASP A 186 8.79 -29.03 7.50
N ILE A 187 8.11 -28.15 6.77
CA ILE A 187 6.66 -28.29 6.46
C ILE A 187 6.46 -27.63 5.08
N PRO A 188 6.75 -28.33 3.97
CA PRO A 188 6.74 -27.70 2.67
C PRO A 188 5.33 -27.64 2.08
N ASN A 189 5.03 -26.54 1.37
CA ASN A 189 4.07 -26.45 0.28
C ASN A 189 2.57 -26.22 0.61
N ILE A 190 2.23 -25.21 1.41
CA ILE A 190 0.82 -24.80 1.59
C ILE A 190 0.10 -24.44 0.28
N ASP A 191 0.77 -23.74 -0.63
CA ASP A 191 0.21 -23.38 -1.94
C ASP A 191 0.02 -24.60 -2.87
N LYS A 192 0.78 -25.67 -2.61
CA LYS A 192 0.65 -26.99 -3.25
C LYS A 192 -0.29 -27.93 -2.47
N ILE A 193 -0.81 -27.53 -1.32
CA ILE A 193 -1.83 -28.24 -0.52
C ILE A 193 -3.22 -27.72 -0.88
N LEU A 194 -3.37 -26.41 -1.09
CA LEU A 194 -4.62 -25.78 -1.56
C LEU A 194 -5.00 -26.18 -2.99
N GLY A 195 -4.04 -26.69 -3.77
CA GLY A 195 -4.28 -27.25 -5.12
C GLY A 195 -4.47 -28.77 -5.16
N ARG A 196 -4.46 -29.46 -4.01
CA ARG A 196 -4.73 -30.91 -3.95
C ARG A 196 -6.23 -31.15 -3.83
N PRO A 197 -6.74 -32.23 -4.44
CA PRO A 197 -8.07 -32.72 -4.11
C PRO A 197 -8.15 -32.96 -2.58
N ILE A 198 -9.20 -32.47 -1.92
CA ILE A 198 -9.50 -32.70 -0.48
C ILE A 198 -9.31 -34.18 -0.06
N GLN A 199 -9.52 -35.07 -1.02
CA GLN A 199 -9.33 -36.51 -1.01
C GLN A 199 -7.90 -36.96 -0.62
N GLU A 200 -6.85 -36.18 -0.90
CA GLU A 200 -5.46 -36.51 -0.51
C GLU A 200 -5.14 -36.21 0.97
N LEU A 201 -6.01 -35.47 1.66
CA LEU A 201 -5.74 -34.94 3.01
C LEU A 201 -6.32 -35.79 4.14
N GLY A 202 -7.13 -36.81 3.84
CA GLY A 202 -7.81 -37.62 4.86
C GLY A 202 -8.77 -36.81 5.74
N ALA A 203 -9.46 -35.85 5.13
CA ALA A 203 -10.40 -34.95 5.80
C ALA A 203 -11.63 -35.69 6.35
N ILE A 204 -12.22 -35.15 7.40
CA ILE A 204 -13.36 -35.73 8.13
C ILE A 204 -14.60 -34.88 7.85
N ALA A 205 -15.63 -35.46 7.26
CA ALA A 205 -16.94 -34.83 7.18
C ALA A 205 -17.67 -34.88 8.53
N PRO A 206 -18.54 -33.89 8.83
CA PRO A 206 -19.49 -33.97 9.92
C PRO A 206 -20.20 -35.32 10.01
N SER A 207 -20.74 -35.85 8.90
CA SER A 207 -21.44 -37.14 8.85
C SER A 207 -20.60 -38.36 9.26
N GLN A 208 -19.27 -38.23 9.34
CA GLN A 208 -18.37 -39.28 9.82
C GLN A 208 -18.15 -39.24 11.34
N ILE A 209 -18.81 -38.33 12.05
CA ILE A 209 -18.87 -38.29 13.52
C ILE A 209 -20.15 -39.03 13.95
N LYS A 210 -20.02 -40.01 14.84
CA LYS A 210 -21.13 -40.91 15.24
C LYS A 210 -22.03 -40.35 16.33
N ASP A 211 -21.47 -39.55 17.24
CA ASP A 211 -22.16 -39.12 18.46
C ASP A 211 -21.52 -37.87 19.08
N SER A 212 -22.20 -37.28 20.07
CA SER A 212 -21.75 -36.15 20.88
C SER A 212 -20.47 -36.41 21.69
N SER A 213 -19.95 -37.65 21.77
CA SER A 213 -18.62 -37.90 22.33
C SER A 213 -17.50 -37.59 21.33
N GLY A 214 -17.84 -37.37 20.06
CA GLY A 214 -16.93 -37.10 18.96
C GLY A 214 -16.34 -38.36 18.33
N HIS A 215 -16.87 -39.54 18.62
CA HIS A 215 -16.38 -40.79 18.04
C HIS A 215 -16.54 -40.80 16.51
N LEU A 216 -15.55 -41.32 15.78
CA LEU A 216 -15.63 -41.42 14.33
C LEU A 216 -16.29 -42.72 13.86
N VAL A 217 -16.88 -42.69 12.66
CA VAL A 217 -17.38 -43.88 11.96
C VAL A 217 -16.22 -44.84 11.69
N ASP A 218 -16.46 -46.15 11.83
CA ASP A 218 -15.39 -47.15 11.66
C ASP A 218 -15.09 -47.34 10.17
N GLY A 219 -13.85 -47.76 9.86
CA GLY A 219 -13.50 -48.28 8.54
C GLY A 219 -12.88 -47.28 7.57
N PHE A 220 -12.47 -46.08 8.00
CA PHE A 220 -11.71 -45.15 7.16
C PHE A 220 -10.37 -44.75 7.81
N LYS A 221 -9.49 -44.19 6.98
CA LYS A 221 -8.19 -43.67 7.42
C LYS A 221 -8.20 -42.16 7.38
N LEU A 222 -7.60 -41.54 8.39
CA LEU A 222 -7.40 -40.09 8.45
C LEU A 222 -5.92 -39.77 8.65
N VAL A 223 -5.53 -38.57 8.22
CA VAL A 223 -4.19 -38.05 8.46
C VAL A 223 -4.29 -37.01 9.58
N CYS A 224 -3.60 -37.24 10.69
CA CYS A 224 -3.46 -36.25 11.74
C CYS A 224 -2.03 -36.22 12.29
N GLY A 225 -1.53 -35.02 12.59
CA GLY A 225 -0.17 -34.86 13.11
C GLY A 225 0.94 -35.45 12.21
N GLY A 226 0.71 -35.50 10.90
CA GLY A 226 1.64 -36.09 9.92
C GLY A 226 1.67 -37.63 9.88
N LYS A 227 0.72 -38.30 10.55
CA LYS A 227 0.62 -39.77 10.60
C LYS A 227 -0.77 -40.23 10.17
N VAL A 228 -0.85 -41.47 9.69
CA VAL A 228 -2.11 -42.11 9.28
C VAL A 228 -2.66 -42.92 10.45
N TYR A 229 -3.94 -42.72 10.75
CA TYR A 229 -4.67 -43.45 11.79
C TYR A 229 -5.94 -44.09 11.22
N VAL A 230 -6.40 -45.16 11.87
CA VAL A 230 -7.70 -45.79 11.59
C VAL A 230 -8.76 -45.11 12.45
N SER A 231 -9.90 -44.77 11.85
CA SER A 231 -10.95 -43.96 12.45
C SER A 231 -11.61 -44.63 13.66
N ASP A 232 -11.65 -45.96 13.71
CA ASP A 232 -12.33 -46.78 14.74
C ASP A 232 -11.97 -46.37 16.18
N GLU A 233 -10.74 -45.92 16.35
CA GLU A 233 -10.13 -45.61 17.64
C GLU A 233 -9.83 -44.12 17.80
N CYS A 234 -10.39 -43.30 16.92
CA CYS A 234 -10.21 -41.87 16.92
C CYS A 234 -11.50 -41.15 17.31
N SER A 235 -11.34 -39.99 17.94
CA SER A 235 -12.44 -39.07 18.18
C SER A 235 -12.02 -37.64 17.86
N VAL A 236 -12.96 -36.85 17.36
CA VAL A 236 -12.85 -35.39 17.32
C VAL A 236 -13.10 -34.89 18.74
N GLY A 237 -12.09 -34.30 19.36
CA GLY A 237 -12.13 -34.03 20.79
C GLY A 237 -12.18 -35.31 21.65
N SER A 238 -12.41 -35.14 22.94
CA SER A 238 -12.65 -36.25 23.89
C SER A 238 -13.86 -35.92 24.74
N GLY A 239 -15.05 -36.32 24.27
CA GLY A 239 -16.30 -35.91 24.91
C GLY A 239 -16.61 -34.42 24.76
N THR A 240 -15.93 -33.75 23.83
CA THR A 240 -15.92 -32.28 23.75
C THR A 240 -17.26 -31.72 23.28
N PHE A 241 -17.99 -32.41 22.39
CA PHE A 241 -19.31 -31.93 21.98
C PHE A 241 -20.38 -32.00 23.07
N LYS A 242 -20.16 -32.77 24.16
CA LYS A 242 -21.09 -32.85 25.30
C LYS A 242 -21.14 -31.60 26.18
N LYS A 243 -20.15 -30.70 26.09
CA LYS A 243 -20.00 -29.53 26.99
C LYS A 243 -19.43 -28.28 26.30
N GLY A 244 -19.62 -28.15 24.99
CA GLY A 244 -19.02 -27.08 24.19
C GLY A 244 -17.91 -27.60 23.28
N GLY A 245 -18.19 -27.63 21.97
CA GLY A 245 -17.48 -28.39 20.94
C GLY A 245 -15.98 -28.11 20.74
N ALA A 246 -15.32 -29.00 20.00
CA ALA A 246 -13.94 -28.84 19.57
C ALA A 246 -13.91 -28.33 18.12
N VAL A 247 -13.68 -27.04 17.93
CA VAL A 247 -13.43 -26.45 16.61
C VAL A 247 -12.08 -25.74 16.62
N GLY A 248 -11.09 -26.30 15.91
CA GLY A 248 -9.89 -25.55 15.58
C GLY A 248 -10.18 -24.70 14.36
N PHE A 249 -10.16 -23.38 14.50
CA PHE A 249 -10.23 -22.50 13.35
C PHE A 249 -8.82 -22.22 12.83
N ARG A 250 -8.62 -22.39 11.54
CA ARG A 250 -7.42 -21.93 10.85
C ARG A 250 -7.84 -20.93 9.79
N PHE A 251 -7.11 -19.82 9.76
CA PHE A 251 -7.28 -18.79 8.76
C PHE A 251 -5.96 -18.55 8.02
N ASP A 252 -6.00 -18.67 6.71
CA ASP A 252 -4.87 -18.34 5.85
C ASP A 252 -5.17 -17.02 5.14
N TYR A 253 -4.35 -16.00 5.37
CA TYR A 253 -4.53 -14.68 4.79
C TYR A 253 -3.47 -14.31 3.75
N PRO A 254 -3.66 -14.63 2.46
CA PRO A 254 -2.75 -14.22 1.40
C PRO A 254 -2.92 -12.73 1.09
N ILE A 255 -2.15 -11.95 1.82
CA ILE A 255 -2.03 -10.50 1.67
C ILE A 255 -0.77 -10.18 0.88
N VAL A 256 -0.91 -9.28 -0.09
CA VAL A 256 0.19 -8.73 -0.87
C VAL A 256 0.32 -7.25 -0.53
N LEU A 257 1.52 -6.86 -0.10
CA LEU A 257 1.85 -5.46 0.12
C LEU A 257 2.70 -4.97 -1.05
N THR A 258 2.16 -3.99 -1.78
CA THR A 258 2.86 -3.36 -2.90
C THR A 258 3.24 -1.94 -2.52
N PHE A 259 4.54 -1.64 -2.62
CA PHE A 259 5.10 -0.33 -2.31
C PHE A 259 5.31 0.45 -3.60
N TYR A 260 4.75 1.64 -3.67
CA TYR A 260 4.96 2.60 -4.75
C TYR A 260 5.74 3.78 -4.18
N SER A 261 6.96 3.96 -4.66
CA SER A 261 7.69 5.22 -4.52
C SER A 261 7.61 5.95 -5.86
N PRO A 262 7.42 7.29 -5.88
CA PRO A 262 7.83 8.04 -7.06
C PRO A 262 9.30 7.69 -7.36
N GLY A 263 9.64 7.53 -8.64
CA GLY A 263 11.02 7.26 -9.05
C GLY A 263 11.91 8.45 -8.73
N ASN A 264 13.24 8.25 -8.81
CA ASN A 264 14.18 9.37 -8.82
C ASN A 264 13.84 10.31 -9.98
N ASP A 265 14.05 11.60 -9.75
CA ASP A 265 13.50 12.68 -10.55
C ASP A 265 14.37 13.93 -10.41
N LEU A 266 14.41 14.72 -11.47
CA LEU A 266 14.86 16.10 -11.49
C LEU A 266 13.64 17.01 -11.52
N SER A 267 13.77 18.20 -10.94
CA SER A 267 12.74 19.21 -11.08
C SER A 267 13.38 20.59 -11.14
N ALA A 268 12.96 21.40 -12.11
CA ALA A 268 13.37 22.79 -12.23
C ALA A 268 12.26 23.71 -11.71
N ASN A 269 12.63 24.83 -11.07
CA ASN A 269 11.71 25.90 -10.68
C ASN A 269 12.38 27.27 -10.86
N PHE A 270 11.61 28.29 -11.24
CA PHE A 270 12.07 29.68 -11.13
C PHE A 270 12.11 30.06 -9.64
N GLU A 271 13.28 30.46 -9.16
CA GLU A 271 13.44 30.99 -7.80
C GLU A 271 13.22 32.51 -7.81
N GLU A 272 13.82 33.22 -8.77
CA GLU A 272 13.62 34.64 -9.00
C GLU A 272 13.36 34.91 -10.49
N ILE A 273 12.22 35.53 -10.77
CA ILE A 273 11.89 36.07 -12.09
C ILE A 273 11.10 37.37 -11.91
N PRO A 274 11.59 38.52 -12.41
CA PRO A 274 10.87 39.77 -12.30
C PRO A 274 9.64 39.78 -13.20
N SER A 275 8.54 40.37 -12.74
CA SER A 275 7.32 40.52 -13.54
C SER A 275 7.45 41.57 -14.65
N GLY A 276 8.43 42.47 -14.56
CA GLY A 276 8.73 43.44 -15.59
C GLY A 276 10.00 44.24 -15.33
N ALA A 277 10.51 44.86 -16.38
CA ALA A 277 11.75 45.65 -16.36
C ALA A 277 11.68 46.81 -17.35
N VAL A 278 12.45 47.86 -17.08
CA VAL A 278 12.57 49.03 -17.96
C VAL A 278 13.58 48.73 -19.05
N LYS A 279 13.37 49.24 -20.27
CA LYS A 279 14.35 49.13 -21.36
C LYS A 279 15.78 49.44 -20.89
N ASP A 280 16.74 48.63 -21.34
CA ASP A 280 18.18 48.74 -21.03
C ASP A 280 18.55 48.51 -19.56
N SER A 281 17.57 48.24 -18.67
CA SER A 281 17.88 47.78 -17.31
C SER A 281 18.41 46.35 -17.34
N GLU A 282 19.22 46.02 -16.35
CA GLU A 282 19.66 44.64 -16.13
C GLU A 282 18.51 43.82 -15.55
N VAL A 283 18.37 42.60 -16.05
CA VAL A 283 17.36 41.63 -15.61
C VAL A 283 18.10 40.38 -15.17
N LEU A 284 17.89 39.95 -13.93
CA LEU A 284 18.37 38.70 -13.37
C LEU A 284 17.22 37.69 -13.33
N VAL A 285 17.46 36.48 -13.79
CA VAL A 285 16.56 35.33 -13.64
C VAL A 285 17.35 34.20 -12.99
N SER A 286 16.79 33.57 -11.97
CA SER A 286 17.36 32.38 -11.32
C SER A 286 16.44 31.16 -11.42
N VAL A 287 17.07 30.02 -11.66
CA VAL A 287 16.42 28.70 -11.71
C VAL A 287 17.14 27.78 -10.74
N VAL A 288 16.37 27.10 -9.89
CA VAL A 288 16.83 26.01 -9.04
C VAL A 288 16.43 24.68 -9.66
N VAL A 289 17.37 23.75 -9.72
CA VAL A 289 17.15 22.36 -10.12
C VAL A 289 17.40 21.45 -8.92
N ASN A 290 16.38 20.71 -8.51
CA ASN A 290 16.45 19.75 -7.40
C ASN A 290 16.60 18.33 -7.94
N SER A 291 17.42 17.52 -7.30
CA SER A 291 17.62 16.10 -7.61
C SER A 291 17.21 15.22 -6.44
N THR A 292 16.44 14.16 -6.72
CA THR A 292 16.15 13.10 -5.75
C THR A 292 17.04 11.86 -5.94
N PHE A 293 18.00 11.91 -6.88
CA PHE A 293 18.94 10.81 -7.11
C PHE A 293 19.93 10.66 -5.95
N GLU A 294 20.18 9.42 -5.51
CA GLU A 294 21.11 9.12 -4.41
C GLU A 294 22.59 9.36 -4.75
N GLU A 295 22.92 9.54 -6.04
CA GLU A 295 24.27 9.78 -6.53
C GLU A 295 24.33 11.11 -7.30
N GLU A 296 25.54 11.70 -7.41
CA GLU A 296 25.76 12.84 -8.30
C GLU A 296 25.45 12.40 -9.73
N ILE A 297 24.61 13.16 -10.41
CA ILE A 297 24.22 12.91 -11.79
C ILE A 297 24.81 13.96 -12.71
N LYS A 298 25.12 13.53 -13.93
CA LYS A 298 25.50 14.41 -15.03
C LYS A 298 24.37 14.42 -16.04
N THR A 299 23.92 15.60 -16.45
CA THR A 299 22.80 15.75 -17.40
C THR A 299 22.98 17.00 -18.26
N ASN A 300 22.13 17.14 -19.28
CA ASN A 300 22.12 18.28 -20.19
C ASN A 300 21.11 19.35 -19.74
N TYR A 301 21.45 20.61 -19.94
CA TYR A 301 20.56 21.76 -19.75
C TYR A 301 20.58 22.70 -20.96
N GLU A 302 19.52 23.48 -21.13
CA GLU A 302 19.42 24.52 -22.16
C GLU A 302 18.55 25.70 -21.69
N TRP A 303 19.02 26.91 -21.96
CA TRP A 303 18.27 28.15 -21.84
C TRP A 303 17.75 28.61 -23.20
N GLU A 304 16.54 29.14 -23.28
CA GLU A 304 16.05 29.91 -24.41
C GLU A 304 15.40 31.22 -23.94
N ILE A 305 16.02 32.34 -24.30
CA ILE A 305 15.60 33.68 -23.92
C ILE A 305 15.23 34.43 -25.19
N THR A 306 13.95 34.74 -25.35
CA THR A 306 13.41 35.33 -26.58
C THR A 306 12.54 36.53 -26.28
N ASP A 307 12.58 37.50 -27.17
CA ASP A 307 11.65 38.62 -27.17
C ASP A 307 10.27 38.17 -27.71
N LYS A 308 9.24 39.00 -27.54
CA LYS A 308 7.89 38.72 -28.05
C LYS A 308 7.80 38.47 -29.56
N LYS A 309 8.80 38.91 -30.33
CA LYS A 309 8.89 38.70 -31.79
C LYS A 309 9.65 37.40 -32.13
N GLY A 310 10.14 36.66 -31.14
CA GLY A 310 10.92 35.44 -31.30
C GLY A 310 12.42 35.68 -31.53
N ASN A 311 12.92 36.91 -31.39
CA ASN A 311 14.35 37.18 -31.51
C ASN A 311 15.07 36.72 -30.25
N LYS A 312 16.22 36.06 -30.44
CA LYS A 312 17.08 35.60 -29.34
C LYS A 312 17.73 36.79 -28.66
N ILE A 313 17.70 36.82 -27.34
CA ILE A 313 18.34 37.83 -26.51
C ILE A 313 19.68 37.29 -26.01
N ASN A 314 20.72 38.11 -26.10
CA ASN A 314 22.02 37.75 -25.56
C ASN A 314 22.02 37.89 -24.03
N ALA A 315 22.51 36.86 -23.33
CA ALA A 315 22.56 36.82 -21.88
C ALA A 315 23.93 36.31 -21.41
N GLU A 316 24.31 36.76 -20.22
CA GLU A 316 25.41 36.20 -19.43
C GLU A 316 24.85 35.10 -18.52
N PHE A 317 25.54 33.97 -18.42
CA PHE A 317 25.11 32.82 -17.62
C PHE A 317 26.07 32.58 -16.47
N LEU A 318 25.54 32.36 -15.27
CA LEU A 318 26.31 32.12 -14.04
C LEU A 318 25.70 30.95 -13.24
N GLY A 319 26.41 30.51 -12.20
CA GLY A 319 25.97 29.47 -11.27
C GLY A 319 26.68 28.14 -11.52
N ASN A 320 25.93 27.03 -11.45
CA ASN A 320 26.45 25.68 -11.71
C ASN A 320 26.88 25.46 -13.16
N ALA A 321 26.43 26.32 -14.08
CA ALA A 321 26.89 26.34 -15.45
C ALA A 321 26.97 27.78 -15.99
N SER A 322 27.96 28.03 -16.87
CA SER A 322 28.30 29.37 -17.36
C SER A 322 28.04 29.56 -18.86
N GLU A 323 27.34 28.62 -19.48
CA GLU A 323 26.98 28.67 -20.90
C GLU A 323 25.46 28.62 -21.07
N LYS A 324 24.99 28.91 -22.29
CA LYS A 324 23.57 28.86 -22.62
C LYS A 324 23.01 27.43 -22.54
N GLN A 325 23.83 26.44 -22.90
CA GLN A 325 23.47 25.03 -22.93
C GLN A 325 24.71 24.18 -22.71
N GLY A 326 24.54 22.95 -22.28
CA GLY A 326 25.63 22.00 -22.14
C GLY A 326 25.35 20.96 -21.08
N GLU A 327 26.43 20.36 -20.56
CA GLU A 327 26.34 19.40 -19.48
C GLU A 327 26.56 20.07 -18.12
N VAL A 328 25.86 19.57 -17.09
CA VAL A 328 25.96 20.02 -15.71
C VAL A 328 25.98 18.83 -14.77
N LYS A 329 26.65 19.00 -13.63
CA LYS A 329 26.64 18.04 -12.52
C LYS A 329 25.69 18.52 -11.45
N ILE A 330 24.78 17.66 -11.02
CA ILE A 330 23.82 17.93 -9.95
C ILE A 330 24.14 17.00 -8.78
N PRO A 331 24.39 17.55 -7.58
CA PRO A 331 24.76 16.75 -6.41
C PRO A 331 23.66 15.76 -6.00
N ALA A 332 24.08 14.65 -5.39
CA ALA A 332 23.18 13.63 -4.83
C ALA A 332 22.20 14.23 -3.83
N GLY A 333 20.90 14.04 -4.04
CA GLY A 333 19.84 14.57 -3.18
C GLY A 333 19.89 16.09 -2.98
N GLY A 334 20.57 16.82 -3.87
CA GLY A 334 20.89 18.23 -3.68
C GLY A 334 20.32 19.13 -4.77
N GLU A 335 20.77 20.38 -4.74
CA GLU A 335 20.27 21.46 -5.58
C GLU A 335 21.39 22.05 -6.47
N ALA A 336 21.03 22.51 -7.66
CA ALA A 336 21.89 23.25 -8.57
C ALA A 336 21.22 24.57 -8.99
N LEU A 337 21.97 25.67 -8.98
CA LEU A 337 21.48 27.01 -9.27
C LEU A 337 22.00 27.49 -10.62
N PHE A 338 21.11 28.08 -11.42
CA PHE A 338 21.42 28.64 -12.73
C PHE A 338 20.92 30.07 -12.79
N TYR A 339 21.74 30.96 -13.33
CA TYR A 339 21.41 32.37 -13.47
C TYR A 339 21.56 32.81 -14.93
N ALA A 340 20.63 33.65 -15.38
CA ALA A 340 20.72 34.36 -16.64
C ALA A 340 20.58 35.87 -16.40
N ILE A 341 21.52 36.65 -16.92
CA ILE A 341 21.56 38.10 -16.82
C ILE A 341 21.52 38.70 -18.22
N PHE A 342 20.55 39.58 -18.49
CA PHE A 342 20.45 40.24 -19.79
C PHE A 342 19.96 41.69 -19.67
N LYS A 343 20.06 42.45 -20.76
CA LYS A 343 19.50 43.80 -20.86
C LYS A 343 18.10 43.75 -21.44
N MET A 344 17.15 44.39 -20.77
CA MET A 344 15.75 44.37 -21.18
C MET A 344 15.56 45.03 -22.57
N PRO A 345 15.00 44.31 -23.57
CA PRO A 345 14.76 44.85 -24.90
C PRO A 345 13.50 45.73 -24.95
N GLU A 346 13.20 46.31 -26.10
CA GLU A 346 11.96 47.06 -26.36
C GLU A 346 10.71 46.17 -26.56
N SER A 347 10.62 45.06 -25.83
CA SER A 347 9.44 44.18 -25.83
C SER A 347 9.46 43.21 -24.65
N ASP A 348 8.31 42.60 -24.37
CA ASP A 348 8.19 41.51 -23.39
C ASP A 348 9.17 40.37 -23.70
N VAL A 349 9.63 39.68 -22.66
CA VAL A 349 10.62 38.60 -22.75
C VAL A 349 10.07 37.30 -22.18
N ARG A 350 10.20 36.23 -22.97
CA ARG A 350 9.95 34.84 -22.56
C ARG A 350 11.27 34.16 -22.20
N ILE A 351 11.24 33.42 -21.11
CA ILE A 351 12.33 32.59 -20.61
C ILE A 351 11.84 31.15 -20.64
N GLN A 352 12.60 30.29 -21.30
CA GLN A 352 12.47 28.85 -21.21
C GLN A 352 13.76 28.25 -20.67
N PHE A 353 13.65 27.32 -19.74
CA PHE A 353 14.78 26.55 -19.21
C PHE A 353 14.43 25.06 -19.25
N LYS A 354 15.38 24.24 -19.68
CA LYS A 354 15.22 22.80 -19.81
C LYS A 354 16.35 22.09 -19.09
N ILE A 355 16.03 21.02 -18.38
CA ILE A 355 16.99 20.09 -17.78
C ILE A 355 16.58 18.67 -18.16
N ASN A 356 17.49 17.84 -18.67
CA ASN A 356 17.19 16.46 -19.08
C ASN A 356 15.86 16.30 -19.85
N GLU A 357 15.66 17.11 -20.91
CA GLU A 357 14.36 17.24 -21.59
C GLU A 357 13.75 15.90 -22.05
N ASN A 358 14.61 14.96 -22.47
CA ASN A 358 14.19 13.64 -22.95
C ASN A 358 14.10 12.58 -21.83
N GLY A 359 14.47 12.94 -20.60
CA GLY A 359 14.49 12.05 -19.45
C GLY A 359 15.36 10.81 -19.62
N GLN A 360 16.42 10.86 -20.43
CA GLN A 360 17.27 9.68 -20.70
C GLN A 360 18.53 9.66 -19.85
N GLU A 361 19.08 10.81 -19.47
CA GLU A 361 20.35 10.91 -18.77
C GLU A 361 20.25 11.92 -17.61
N PRO A 362 19.84 11.50 -16.39
CA PRO A 362 19.45 10.14 -16.00
C PRO A 362 18.05 9.73 -16.51
N LEU A 363 17.70 8.45 -16.38
CA LEU A 363 16.36 7.99 -16.76
C LEU A 363 15.29 8.52 -15.79
N GLU A 364 14.35 9.29 -16.33
CA GLU A 364 13.23 9.89 -15.58
C GLU A 364 11.88 9.46 -16.16
N LYS A 365 10.86 9.39 -15.30
CA LYS A 365 9.48 9.07 -15.73
C LYS A 365 8.58 10.29 -15.80
N TYR A 366 8.86 11.31 -14.98
CA TYR A 366 8.07 12.51 -14.92
C TYR A 366 8.88 13.64 -15.55
N LEU A 367 8.43 14.14 -16.71
CA LEU A 367 9.22 15.11 -17.51
C LEU A 367 8.60 16.50 -17.50
N ASN A 368 7.41 16.67 -16.93
CA ASN A 368 6.68 17.94 -16.98
C ASN A 368 7.32 19.02 -16.08
N ASN A 369 8.14 18.62 -15.12
CA ASN A 369 8.93 19.46 -14.22
C ASN A 369 10.37 19.70 -14.72
N ASN A 370 10.72 19.18 -15.89
CA ASN A 370 12.03 19.36 -16.51
C ASN A 370 12.09 20.59 -17.42
N ILE A 371 10.93 21.16 -17.75
CA ILE A 371 10.79 22.30 -18.65
C ILE A 371 10.07 23.43 -17.91
N LEU A 372 10.75 24.54 -17.77
CA LEU A 372 10.20 25.80 -17.30
C LEU A 372 9.92 26.70 -18.48
N ASP A 373 8.76 27.34 -18.47
CA ASP A 373 8.37 28.28 -19.51
C ASP A 373 7.58 29.45 -18.94
N SER A 374 8.11 30.66 -19.12
CA SER A 374 7.47 31.88 -18.65
C SER A 374 6.45 32.47 -19.64
N GLU A 375 6.10 31.78 -20.73
CA GLU A 375 5.14 32.30 -21.74
C GLU A 375 3.84 32.85 -21.14
N SER A 376 3.31 32.21 -20.08
CA SER A 376 2.08 32.65 -19.41
C SER A 376 2.24 33.83 -18.44
N PHE A 377 3.48 34.20 -18.10
CA PHE A 377 3.84 35.29 -17.19
C PHE A 377 5.14 35.97 -17.63
N ALA A 378 5.25 36.30 -18.92
CA ALA A 378 6.44 36.90 -19.51
C ALA A 378 6.90 38.15 -18.74
N ILE A 379 8.21 38.44 -18.80
CA ILE A 379 8.77 39.64 -18.19
C ILE A 379 8.32 40.83 -19.04
N HIS A 380 7.47 41.69 -18.47
CA HIS A 380 6.85 42.79 -19.22
C HIS A 380 7.80 43.98 -19.41
N LEU A 381 7.77 44.59 -20.59
CA LEU A 381 8.40 45.90 -20.78
C LEU A 381 7.60 46.96 -20.01
N VAL A 382 8.24 47.60 -19.05
CA VAL A 382 7.63 48.66 -18.24
C VAL A 382 8.11 50.02 -18.73
N LYS A 383 7.19 50.97 -18.85
CA LYS A 383 7.52 52.38 -19.14
C LYS A 383 8.28 52.98 -17.95
N LYS A 384 9.41 53.64 -18.23
CA LYS A 384 10.06 54.49 -17.24
C LYS A 384 9.32 55.81 -17.14
N TYR A 385 8.94 56.21 -15.93
CA TYR A 385 8.45 57.56 -15.65
C TYR A 385 9.58 58.39 -15.05
N GLU A 386 9.96 59.48 -15.71
CA GLU A 386 10.92 60.44 -15.17
C GLU A 386 10.24 61.30 -14.10
N THR A 387 10.55 61.06 -12.83
CA THR A 387 9.95 61.78 -11.68
C THR A 387 10.67 63.07 -11.31
N GLU A 388 11.85 63.32 -11.88
CA GLU A 388 12.63 64.53 -11.63
C GLU A 388 12.27 65.64 -12.62
N ARG A 389 11.73 66.75 -12.12
CA ARG A 389 11.52 67.99 -12.87
C ARG A 389 12.02 69.18 -12.07
N THR A 390 12.84 70.01 -12.71
CA THR A 390 13.28 71.31 -12.17
C THR A 390 12.22 72.38 -12.47
N PHE A 391 11.84 73.16 -11.46
CA PHE A 391 10.89 74.26 -11.62
C PHE A 391 11.52 75.57 -11.15
N ASP A 392 11.66 76.52 -12.06
CA ASP A 392 12.01 77.89 -11.67
C ASP A 392 10.80 78.60 -11.06
N LEU A 393 11.02 79.26 -9.93
CA LEU A 393 10.05 80.16 -9.29
C LEU A 393 10.35 81.59 -9.77
N PRO A 394 9.43 82.26 -10.48
CA PRO A 394 9.62 83.65 -10.90
C PRO A 394 9.85 84.57 -9.69
N TYR A 395 10.68 85.60 -9.83
CA TYR A 395 11.08 86.53 -8.74
C TYR A 395 9.89 87.15 -7.98
N ASN A 396 8.75 87.31 -8.64
CA ASN A 396 7.52 87.90 -8.14
C ASN A 396 6.45 86.88 -7.70
N ALA A 397 6.76 85.59 -7.64
CA ALA A 397 5.87 84.55 -7.17
C ALA A 397 6.19 84.13 -5.72
N LEU A 398 5.19 84.14 -4.83
CA LEU A 398 5.34 83.69 -3.43
C LEU A 398 5.15 82.18 -3.26
N SER A 399 4.46 81.51 -4.20
CA SER A 399 4.29 80.05 -4.23
C SER A 399 3.89 79.58 -5.63
N ARG A 400 4.14 78.30 -5.93
CA ARG A 400 3.71 77.63 -7.18
C ARG A 400 3.07 76.28 -6.83
N LYS A 401 1.86 76.02 -7.33
CA LYS A 401 1.21 74.71 -7.21
C LYS A 401 1.73 73.80 -8.33
N ILE A 402 2.32 72.68 -7.96
CA ILE A 402 2.84 71.67 -8.89
C ILE A 402 1.93 70.43 -8.81
N ARG A 403 1.63 69.82 -9.96
CA ARG A 403 0.99 68.50 -10.05
C ARG A 403 1.99 67.54 -10.68
N PHE A 404 2.24 66.43 -9.99
CA PHE A 404 3.01 65.31 -10.51
C PHE A 404 2.03 64.21 -10.92
N PRO A 405 1.83 63.95 -12.23
CA PRO A 405 1.11 62.77 -12.64
C PRO A 405 1.99 61.54 -12.32
N LEU A 406 1.49 60.62 -11.49
CA LEU A 406 2.23 59.41 -11.09
C LEU A 406 2.33 58.38 -12.24
N ALA A 407 1.45 58.48 -13.24
CA ALA A 407 1.37 57.54 -14.36
C ALA A 407 0.70 58.16 -15.61
N GLU A 408 0.85 59.48 -15.84
CA GLU A 408 0.22 60.16 -17.01
C GLU A 408 -1.30 59.88 -17.18
N ASP A 409 -2.04 59.82 -16.08
CA ASP A 409 -3.47 59.48 -16.03
C ASP A 409 -3.81 58.01 -16.41
N GLU A 410 -2.82 57.12 -16.54
CA GLU A 410 -3.00 55.65 -16.61
C GLU A 410 -3.18 55.02 -15.21
N ASP A 411 -3.98 53.95 -15.11
CA ASP A 411 -4.19 53.23 -13.86
C ASP A 411 -2.91 52.45 -13.43
N ILE A 412 -2.45 52.69 -12.21
CA ILE A 412 -1.36 51.90 -11.60
C ILE A 412 -1.94 50.56 -11.16
N THR A 413 -1.61 49.50 -11.90
CA THR A 413 -2.11 48.15 -11.61
C THR A 413 -1.00 47.32 -10.96
N ALA A 414 -1.20 46.90 -9.70
CA ALA A 414 -0.29 45.98 -9.02
C ALA A 414 -0.82 44.55 -9.12
N HIS A 415 -0.04 43.64 -9.71
CA HIS A 415 -0.35 42.22 -9.75
C HIS A 415 0.31 41.51 -8.56
N LEU A 416 -0.50 41.17 -7.56
CA LEU A 416 -0.06 40.40 -6.39
C LEU A 416 -0.24 38.91 -6.67
N THR A 417 0.86 38.20 -6.89
CA THR A 417 0.85 36.73 -6.99
C THR A 417 0.87 36.14 -5.58
N LYS A 418 -0.06 35.21 -5.28
CA LYS A 418 0.00 34.45 -4.01
C LYS A 418 1.30 33.64 -3.98
N PRO A 419 2.05 33.63 -2.85
CA PRO A 419 3.20 32.76 -2.71
C PRO A 419 2.78 31.30 -2.88
N ARG A 420 3.52 30.54 -3.70
CA ARG A 420 3.36 29.09 -3.85
C ARG A 420 4.39 28.40 -2.95
N GLY A 421 3.94 27.92 -1.80
CA GLY A 421 4.78 27.16 -0.86
C GLY A 421 4.10 26.99 0.50
N ASN A 422 4.16 25.78 1.05
CA ASN A 422 3.66 25.43 2.39
C ASN A 422 4.66 25.90 3.48
N GLY A 423 5.13 27.13 3.39
CA GLY A 423 6.05 27.74 4.36
C GLY A 423 5.30 28.19 5.61
N LYS A 424 5.69 27.66 6.77
CA LYS A 424 5.23 28.13 8.08
C LYS A 424 5.40 29.65 8.19
N LYS A 425 4.36 30.31 8.71
CA LYS A 425 4.36 31.72 9.09
C LYS A 425 5.56 32.05 9.98
N GLU A 426 6.48 32.86 9.48
CA GLU A 426 7.18 33.84 10.32
C GLU A 426 7.09 35.19 9.62
N ALA A 427 6.20 36.04 10.12
CA ALA A 427 6.17 37.44 9.78
C ALA A 427 7.31 38.12 10.56
N LEU A 428 8.38 38.50 9.87
CA LEU A 428 9.29 39.52 10.34
C LEU A 428 8.89 40.84 9.67
N LEU A 429 8.07 41.61 10.38
CA LEU A 429 7.97 43.04 10.19
C LEU A 429 9.35 43.63 10.55
N GLN A 430 10.04 44.21 9.58
CA GLN A 430 10.98 45.29 9.85
C GLN A 430 10.31 46.59 9.40
N GLU A 431 9.96 47.40 10.39
CA GLU A 431 9.59 48.80 10.20
C GLU A 431 10.80 49.61 9.69
N VAL A 432 10.48 50.67 8.95
CA VAL A 432 11.37 51.71 8.42
C VAL A 432 11.98 52.54 9.55
#